data_AF-M7BXH3-F1
#
_entry.id   AF-M7BXH3-F1
#
_cell.length_a   1.000
_cell.length_b   1.000
_cell.length_c   1.000
_cell.angle_alpha   90.00
_cell.angle_beta   90.00
_cell.angle_gamma   90.00
#
_symmetry.space_group_name_H-M   'P 1'
#
loop_
_entity.id
_entity.type
_entity.pdbx_description
1 polymer ?
#
loop_
_entity_poly.entity_id
_entity_poly.type
_entity_poly.pdbx_seq_one_letter_code
_entity_poly.pdbx_strand_id
1 'polypeptide(L)'
;LKEKQAINEDYERTHYDWGHLNPNSFQCGQGQIATFTLTNAVPMDPRFTRVNWYELERNLKTQLNSCPNEKNQKGKPFLVT
;
A
#
# COMPACT_ATOMS: atom_id res chain seq x y z
N LEU A 1 -3.59 -21.58 -7.97
CA LEU A 1 -3.24 -20.14 -7.83
C LEU A 1 -3.85 -19.32 -8.96
N LYS A 2 -3.48 -19.57 -10.23
CA LYS A 2 -3.90 -18.79 -11.43
C LYS A 2 -5.39 -18.46 -11.57
N GLU A 3 -6.29 -19.30 -11.07
CA GLU A 3 -7.74 -19.07 -11.27
C GLU A 3 -8.38 -18.13 -10.25
N LYS A 4 -7.76 -17.93 -9.08
CA LYS A 4 -8.38 -17.20 -7.95
C LYS A 4 -7.50 -16.12 -7.33
N GLN A 5 -6.21 -16.10 -7.66
CA GLN A 5 -5.25 -15.12 -7.17
C GLN A 5 -4.36 -14.66 -8.31
N ALA A 6 -4.04 -13.36 -8.29
CA ALA A 6 -3.11 -12.77 -9.24
C ALA A 6 -1.71 -13.37 -9.09
N ILE A 7 -1.02 -13.44 -10.23
CA ILE A 7 0.41 -13.77 -10.33
C ILE A 7 1.15 -12.62 -11.02
N ASN A 8 2.48 -12.66 -11.04
CA ASN A 8 3.29 -11.57 -11.59
C ASN A 8 2.99 -11.34 -13.09
N GLU A 9 2.79 -12.42 -13.82
CA GLU A 9 2.52 -12.45 -15.25
C GLU A 9 1.21 -11.72 -15.60
N ASP A 10 0.26 -11.63 -14.66
CA ASP A 10 -1.00 -10.91 -14.89
C ASP A 10 -0.81 -9.39 -14.99
N TYR A 11 0.33 -8.88 -14.52
CA TYR A 11 0.67 -7.46 -14.58
C TYR A 11 1.67 -7.13 -15.69
N GLU A 12 2.32 -8.13 -16.27
CA GLU A 12 3.31 -7.90 -17.33
C GLU A 12 2.67 -7.28 -18.58
N ARG A 13 3.29 -6.22 -19.11
CA ARG A 13 2.89 -5.56 -20.36
C ARG A 13 1.46 -4.99 -20.35
N THR A 14 0.85 -4.79 -19.17
CA THR A 14 -0.50 -4.23 -19.03
C THR A 14 -0.55 -2.70 -19.08
N HIS A 15 0.60 -2.04 -18.92
CA HIS A 15 0.73 -0.59 -18.69
C HIS A 15 0.15 -0.09 -17.36
N TYR A 16 -0.28 -0.98 -16.46
CA TYR A 16 -0.70 -0.65 -15.11
C TYR A 16 0.44 -0.89 -14.10
N ASP A 17 0.47 -0.07 -13.05
CA ASP A 17 1.35 -0.29 -11.91
C ASP A 17 0.72 -1.27 -10.91
N TRP A 18 1.55 -1.85 -10.04
CA TRP A 18 1.11 -2.58 -8.86
C TRP A 18 0.68 -1.55 -7.81
N GLY A 19 -0.58 -1.15 -7.82
CA GLY A 19 -1.13 -0.22 -6.83
C GLY A 19 -1.30 -0.91 -5.48
N HIS A 20 -0.54 -0.47 -4.47
CA HIS A 20 -0.64 -1.04 -3.12
C HIS A 20 -1.93 -0.55 -2.43
N LEU A 21 -2.75 -1.48 -1.93
CA LEU A 21 -3.93 -1.16 -1.13
C LEU A 21 -3.53 -0.70 0.28
N ASN A 22 -2.77 -1.54 1.01
CA ASN A 22 -2.09 -1.16 2.25
C ASN A 22 -0.63 -0.75 1.93
N PRO A 23 -0.30 0.55 1.96
CA PRO A 23 1.00 1.04 1.57
C PRO A 23 2.15 0.57 2.47
N ASN A 24 3.29 0.30 1.83
CA ASN A 24 4.54 0.01 2.53
C ASN A 24 4.93 1.15 3.49
N SER A 25 4.62 2.40 3.10
CA SER A 25 4.99 3.62 3.83
C SER A 25 4.37 3.72 5.24
N PHE A 26 3.33 2.92 5.53
CA PHE A 26 2.65 2.85 6.83
C PHE A 26 3.13 1.70 7.72
N GLN A 27 3.95 0.78 7.19
CA GLN A 27 4.39 -0.43 7.89
C GLN A 27 5.86 -0.35 8.29
N CYS A 28 6.26 -1.17 9.26
CA CYS A 28 7.66 -1.35 9.67
C CYS A 28 8.03 -2.83 9.84
N GLY A 29 9.32 -3.13 9.71
CA GLY A 29 9.85 -4.48 9.85
C GLY A 29 9.21 -5.46 8.86
N GLN A 30 8.80 -6.63 9.35
CA GLN A 30 8.18 -7.67 8.51
C GLN A 30 6.86 -7.24 7.86
N GLY A 31 6.15 -6.26 8.43
CA GLY A 31 4.94 -5.71 7.84
C GLY A 31 5.18 -5.06 6.48
N GLN A 32 6.36 -4.50 6.25
CA GLN A 32 6.74 -3.90 4.96
C GLN A 32 6.79 -4.96 3.86
N ILE A 33 7.40 -6.11 4.14
CA ILE A 33 7.53 -7.22 3.19
C ILE A 33 6.15 -7.75 2.81
N ALA A 34 5.23 -7.87 3.77
CA ALA A 34 3.87 -8.32 3.52
C ALA A 34 3.09 -7.41 2.55
N THR A 35 3.42 -6.10 2.48
CA THR A 35 2.74 -5.16 1.57
C THR A 35 3.02 -5.43 0.09
N PHE A 36 4.07 -6.18 -0.25
CA PHE A 36 4.41 -6.53 -1.64
C PHE A 36 3.72 -7.81 -2.13
N THR A 37 2.85 -8.43 -1.33
CA THR A 37 2.04 -9.56 -1.78
C THR A 37 1.00 -9.11 -2.80
N LEU A 38 0.74 -9.92 -3.83
CA LEU A 38 -0.25 -9.58 -4.88
C LEU A 38 -1.70 -9.56 -4.38
N THR A 39 -1.98 -10.15 -3.21
CA THR A 39 -3.26 -10.00 -2.51
C THR A 39 -3.47 -8.59 -1.93
N ASN A 40 -2.41 -7.77 -1.89
CA ASN A 40 -2.42 -6.37 -1.48
C ASN A 40 -2.22 -5.41 -2.68
N ALA A 41 -2.22 -5.93 -3.91
CA ALA A 41 -1.98 -5.15 -5.12
C ALA A 41 -3.20 -5.19 -6.05
N VAL A 42 -3.46 -4.06 -6.71
CA VAL A 42 -4.45 -3.95 -7.80
C VAL A 42 -3.81 -3.28 -9.02
N PRO A 43 -4.29 -3.56 -10.25
CA PRO A 43 -3.90 -2.79 -11.42
C PRO A 43 -4.36 -1.34 -11.27
N MET A 44 -3.42 -0.40 -11.27
CA MET A 44 -3.71 1.01 -11.02
C MET A 44 -3.03 1.88 -12.08
N ASP A 45 -3.73 2.91 -12.57
CA ASP A 45 -3.20 3.81 -13.60
C ASP A 45 -1.88 4.44 -13.10
N PRO A 46 -0.79 4.42 -13.88
CA PRO A 46 0.51 4.89 -13.41
C PRO A 46 0.53 6.34 -12.92
N ARG A 47 -0.27 7.23 -13.51
CA ARG A 47 -0.35 8.63 -13.04
C ARG A 47 -1.10 8.70 -11.73
N PHE A 48 -2.18 7.92 -11.58
CA PHE A 48 -2.91 7.85 -10.32
C PHE A 48 -2.04 7.29 -9.19
N THR A 49 -1.33 6.19 -9.39
CA THR A 49 -0.45 5.58 -8.36
C THR A 49 0.70 6.52 -7.97
N ARG A 50 1.42 7.05 -8.96
CA ARG A 50 2.66 7.80 -8.72
C ARG A 50 2.44 9.23 -8.26
N VAL A 51 1.27 9.80 -8.52
CA VAL A 51 0.92 11.17 -8.12
C VAL A 51 -0.17 11.12 -7.05
N ASN A 52 -1.43 10.96 -7.42
CA ASN A 52 -2.56 11.15 -6.50
C ASN A 52 -2.50 10.22 -5.28
N TRP A 53 -2.23 8.94 -5.50
CA TRP A 53 -2.15 7.94 -4.44
C TRP A 53 -0.93 8.20 -3.54
N TYR A 54 0.24 8.43 -4.13
CA TYR A 54 1.44 8.82 -3.39
C TYR A 54 1.24 10.07 -2.52
N GLU A 55 0.53 11.09 -3.03
CA GLU A 55 0.23 12.30 -2.25
C GLU A 55 -0.71 12.02 -1.08
N LEU A 56 -1.75 11.21 -1.28
CA LEU A 56 -2.62 10.74 -0.21
C LEU A 56 -1.83 10.00 0.86
N GLU A 57 -0.98 9.04 0.45
CA GLU A 57 -0.13 8.28 1.36
C GLU A 57 0.76 9.19 2.21
N ARG A 58 1.47 10.11 1.55
CA ARG A 58 2.37 11.07 2.20
C ARG A 58 1.63 11.92 3.24
N ASN A 59 0.43 12.38 2.90
CA ASN A 59 -0.38 13.21 3.80
C ASN A 59 -0.88 12.39 5.00
N LEU A 60 -1.39 11.18 4.77
CA LEU A 60 -1.90 10.31 5.84
C LEU A 60 -0.79 9.78 6.74
N LYS A 61 0.42 9.55 6.24
CA LYS A 61 1.55 9.05 7.03
C LYS A 61 1.82 9.89 8.27
N THR A 62 1.70 11.21 8.15
CA THR A 62 1.90 12.15 9.25
C THR A 62 0.79 12.07 10.30
N GLN A 63 -0.44 11.77 9.89
CA GLN A 63 -1.60 11.65 10.79
C GLN A 63 -1.63 10.28 11.48
N LEU A 64 -1.26 9.22 10.75
CA LEU A 64 -1.27 7.85 11.24
C LEU A 64 -0.14 7.59 12.26
N ASN A 65 0.83 8.50 12.38
CA ASN A 65 2.05 8.32 13.16
C ASN A 65 2.68 6.96 12.85
N SER A 66 2.80 6.59 11.57
CA SER A 66 3.20 5.25 11.18
C SER A 66 4.56 4.88 11.77
N CYS A 67 4.60 3.78 12.52
CA CYS A 67 5.74 3.30 13.31
C CYS A 67 6.21 4.23 14.45
N PRO A 68 5.35 4.61 15.40
CA PRO A 68 5.74 5.42 16.54
C PRO A 68 6.30 4.55 17.67
N ASN A 69 7.23 5.09 18.44
CA ASN A 69 7.44 4.60 19.81
C ASN A 69 6.17 4.96 20.59
N GLU A 70 5.46 3.96 21.12
CA GLU A 70 4.05 3.97 21.60
C GLU A 70 3.60 5.10 22.55
N LYS A 71 4.51 5.96 23.01
CA LYS A 71 4.33 6.77 24.21
C LYS A 71 3.39 7.97 24.09
N ASN A 72 2.87 8.33 22.90
CA ASN A 72 2.12 9.59 22.70
C ASN A 72 0.89 9.51 21.75
N GLN A 73 0.33 8.33 21.45
CA GLN A 73 -0.85 8.26 20.58
C GLN A 73 -2.14 8.64 21.32
N LYS A 74 -2.84 9.68 20.85
CA LYS A 74 -4.16 10.13 21.36
C LYS A 74 -5.32 9.19 20.98
N GLY A 75 -5.09 8.24 20.08
CA GLY A 75 -6.07 7.28 19.58
C GLY A 75 -5.47 6.38 18.50
N LYS A 76 -6.16 5.29 18.17
CA LYS A 76 -5.73 4.33 17.15
C LYS A 76 -6.45 4.60 15.83
N PRO A 77 -5.74 5.04 14.76
CA PRO A 77 -6.37 5.28 13.47
C PRO A 77 -6.59 3.96 12.71
N PHE A 78 -7.59 3.95 11.82
CA PHE A 78 -7.90 2.85 10.91
C PHE A 78 -7.95 3.37 9.48
N LEU A 79 -7.36 2.62 8.54
CA LEU A 79 -7.40 2.88 7.12
C LEU A 79 -8.07 1.69 6.43
N VAL A 80 -9.02 1.97 5.55
CA VAL A 80 -9.70 0.97 4.71
C VAL A 80 -9.63 1.44 3.28
N THR A 81 -9.09 0.59 2.41
CA THR A 81 -8.77 0.84 1.00
C THR A 81 -9.11 -0.38 0.19
#